data_AF-A0A496VXK3-F1
#
_entry.id   AF-A0A496VXK3-F1
#
_cell.length_a   1.000
_cell.length_b   1.000
_cell.length_c   1.000
_cell.angle_alpha   90.00
_cell.angle_beta   90.00
_cell.angle_gamma   90.00
#
_symmetry.space_group_name_H-M   'P 1'
#
loop_
_entity.id
_entity.type
_entity.pdbx_description
1 polymer ?
#
loop_
_entity_poly.entity_id
_entity_poly.type
_entity_poly.pdbx_seq_one_letter_code
_entity_poly.pdbx_strand_id
1 'polypeptide(L)'
;MIASDEARHSHHVVKGRSEKDIDLLRTSVIYGANEAGKSNLIKAMAFAREFIIKGVEKNKSIDVINFKLDKNCYQKPSRFEFEFRYKSKQFAYGFSVDKSKVYDEWLFEIGHHLEVPIFERDDFGIRFNFEHDIL
;
A
#
# COMPACT_ATOMS: atom_id res chain seq x y z
N MET A 1 -4.35 5.84 -9.22
CA MET A 1 -4.27 6.89 -8.17
C MET A 1 -5.68 7.32 -7.80
N ILE A 2 -5.83 7.82 -6.57
CA ILE A 2 -7.05 8.48 -6.11
C ILE A 2 -7.24 9.77 -6.91
N ALA A 3 -8.46 10.01 -7.39
CA ALA A 3 -8.79 11.24 -8.09
C ALA A 3 -8.92 12.40 -7.10
N SER A 4 -8.45 13.57 -7.49
CA SER A 4 -8.72 14.82 -6.76
C SER A 4 -10.10 15.37 -7.14
N ASP A 5 -10.52 16.44 -6.46
CA ASP A 5 -11.77 17.17 -6.74
C ASP A 5 -11.75 17.96 -8.08
N GLU A 6 -10.77 17.72 -8.95
CA GLU A 6 -10.62 18.42 -10.23
C GLU A 6 -11.65 17.92 -11.26
N ALA A 7 -12.56 18.80 -11.67
CA ALA A 7 -13.67 18.46 -12.56
C ALA A 7 -13.32 18.51 -14.06
N ARG A 8 -12.21 19.14 -14.45
CA ARG A 8 -11.86 19.40 -15.87
C ARG A 8 -11.76 18.13 -16.75
N HIS A 9 -11.50 16.97 -16.16
CA HIS A 9 -11.34 15.71 -16.88
C HIS A 9 -12.16 14.56 -16.28
N SER A 10 -13.44 14.82 -15.99
CA SER A 10 -14.36 13.84 -15.37
C SER A 10 -14.44 12.49 -16.09
N HIS A 11 -14.28 12.44 -17.41
CA HIS A 11 -14.28 11.20 -18.20
C HIS A 11 -13.09 10.27 -17.92
N HIS A 12 -12.00 10.79 -17.33
CA HIS A 12 -10.85 10.00 -16.87
C HIS A 12 -11.02 9.44 -15.46
N VAL A 13 -12.09 9.84 -14.77
CA VAL A 13 -12.41 9.37 -13.42
C VAL A 13 -13.31 8.14 -13.51
N VAL A 14 -12.89 7.07 -12.83
CA VAL A 14 -13.73 5.92 -12.51
C VAL A 14 -14.39 6.22 -11.19
N LYS A 15 -15.67 6.63 -11.26
CA LYS A 15 -16.43 6.96 -10.08
C LYS A 15 -16.61 5.77 -9.15
N GLY A 16 -16.73 6.07 -7.87
CA GLY A 16 -17.34 5.23 -6.86
C GLY A 16 -18.74 4.74 -7.26
N ARG A 17 -19.23 3.66 -6.64
CA ARG A 17 -20.64 3.24 -6.75
C ARG A 17 -21.53 3.98 -5.75
N SER A 18 -20.94 4.52 -4.68
CA SER A 18 -21.62 5.37 -3.69
C SER A 18 -20.80 6.63 -3.40
N GLU A 19 -21.39 7.62 -2.74
CA GLU A 19 -20.66 8.83 -2.28
C GLU A 19 -19.55 8.52 -1.27
N LYS A 20 -19.60 7.35 -0.63
CA LYS A 20 -18.56 6.87 0.29
C LYS A 20 -17.37 6.24 -0.45
N ASP A 21 -17.53 6.01 -1.75
CA ASP A 21 -16.50 5.37 -2.54
C ASP A 21 -15.42 6.34 -3.00
N ILE A 22 -14.16 5.93 -2.88
CA ILE A 22 -13.05 6.69 -3.44
C ILE A 22 -13.11 6.63 -4.98
N ASP A 23 -13.02 7.81 -5.59
CA ASP A 23 -12.89 7.97 -7.03
C ASP A 23 -11.46 7.67 -7.48
N LEU A 24 -11.32 6.94 -8.60
CA LEU A 24 -10.02 6.50 -9.11
C LEU A 24 -9.74 7.08 -10.50
N LEU A 25 -8.48 7.37 -10.80
CA LEU A 25 -8.06 7.75 -12.15
C LEU A 25 -7.77 6.53 -13.01
N ARG A 26 -8.26 6.52 -14.27
CA ARG A 26 -7.92 5.48 -15.27
C ARG A 26 -6.43 5.50 -15.63
N THR A 27 -5.85 6.68 -15.68
CA THR A 27 -4.45 6.92 -16.05
C THR A 27 -3.90 8.02 -15.15
N SER A 28 -2.63 7.91 -14.78
CA SER A 28 -1.93 8.94 -14.03
C SER A 28 -0.53 9.10 -14.60
N VAL A 29 -0.03 10.32 -14.63
CA VAL A 29 1.34 10.62 -15.09
C VAL A 29 2.11 11.23 -13.94
N ILE A 30 3.32 10.69 -13.70
CA ILE A 30 4.22 11.15 -12.64
C ILE A 30 5.36 11.92 -13.31
N TYR A 31 5.35 13.24 -13.14
CA TYR A 31 6.39 14.14 -13.62
C TYR A 31 7.38 14.49 -12.51
N GLY A 32 8.57 14.95 -12.90
CA GLY A 32 9.60 15.39 -11.97
C GLY A 32 10.96 15.51 -12.68
N ALA A 33 11.90 16.21 -12.06
CA ALA A 33 13.26 16.36 -12.58
C ALA A 33 13.96 15.00 -12.76
N ASN A 34 15.05 14.98 -13.53
CA ASN A 34 15.97 13.84 -13.51
C ASN A 34 16.40 13.59 -12.05
N GLU A 35 16.55 12.31 -11.69
CA GLU A 35 16.98 11.89 -10.35
C GLU A 35 16.00 12.22 -9.20
N ALA A 36 14.83 12.80 -9.49
CA ALA A 36 13.78 13.08 -8.50
C ALA A 36 13.11 11.82 -7.89
N GLY A 37 13.60 10.61 -8.20
CA GLY A 37 13.11 9.37 -7.60
C GLY A 37 11.96 8.66 -8.33
N LYS A 38 11.50 9.15 -9.48
CA LYS A 38 10.41 8.52 -10.27
C LYS A 38 10.64 7.03 -10.53
N SER A 39 11.83 6.66 -11.01
CA SER A 39 12.19 5.25 -11.24
C SER A 39 12.33 4.46 -9.94
N ASN A 40 12.71 5.09 -8.83
CA ASN A 40 12.76 4.44 -7.53
C ASN A 40 11.36 4.14 -6.99
N LEU A 41 10.38 5.02 -7.21
CA LEU A 41 8.99 4.76 -6.86
C LEU A 41 8.46 3.51 -7.58
N ILE A 42 8.70 3.41 -8.90
CA ILE A 42 8.30 2.22 -9.67
C ILE A 42 9.02 0.95 -9.17
N LYS A 43 10.32 1.03 -8.87
CA LYS A 43 11.07 -0.10 -8.29
C LYS A 43 10.54 -0.51 -6.91
N ALA A 44 10.17 0.44 -6.07
CA ALA A 44 9.60 0.20 -4.75
C ALA A 44 8.25 -0.50 -4.84
N MET A 45 7.38 -0.07 -5.77
CA MET A 45 6.11 -0.75 -6.06
C MET A 45 6.32 -2.16 -6.60
N ALA A 46 7.30 -2.35 -7.50
CA ALA A 46 7.63 -3.66 -8.04
C ALA A 46 8.13 -4.62 -6.93
N PHE A 47 9.02 -4.14 -6.06
CA PHE A 47 9.47 -4.88 -4.88
C PHE A 47 8.28 -5.29 -4.00
N ALA A 48 7.44 -4.35 -3.61
CA ALA A 48 6.32 -4.63 -2.72
C ALA A 48 5.35 -5.66 -3.32
N ARG A 49 5.00 -5.53 -4.61
CA ARG A 49 4.15 -6.51 -5.30
C ARG A 49 4.75 -7.91 -5.29
N GLU A 50 6.04 -8.04 -5.64
CA GLU A 50 6.71 -9.35 -5.65
C GLU A 50 6.81 -9.92 -4.24
N PHE A 51 7.11 -9.09 -3.24
CA PHE A 51 7.17 -9.48 -1.83
C PHE A 51 5.82 -10.00 -1.32
N ILE A 52 4.72 -9.30 -1.62
CA ILE A 52 3.36 -9.71 -1.23
C ILE A 52 2.96 -11.03 -1.89
N ILE A 53 3.21 -11.18 -3.20
CA ILE A 53 2.71 -12.33 -3.97
C ILE A 53 3.56 -13.58 -3.74
N LYS A 54 4.88 -13.43 -3.69
CA LYS A 54 5.81 -14.57 -3.62
C LYS A 54 6.32 -14.84 -2.21
N GLY A 55 6.26 -13.85 -1.33
CA GLY A 55 6.94 -13.91 -0.04
C GLY A 55 8.46 -14.02 -0.19
N VAL A 56 9.10 -14.45 0.88
CA VAL A 56 10.54 -14.76 0.92
C VAL A 56 10.69 -16.15 1.52
N GLU A 57 11.54 -16.97 0.90
CA GLU A 57 11.84 -18.31 1.41
C GLU A 57 12.45 -18.24 2.82
N LYS A 58 12.20 -19.28 3.63
CA LYS A 58 12.85 -19.41 4.94
C LYS A 58 14.37 -19.32 4.78
N ASN A 59 15.00 -18.54 5.66
CA ASN A 59 16.46 -18.29 5.69
C ASN A 59 17.02 -17.46 4.53
N LYS A 60 16.19 -16.82 3.69
CA LYS A 60 16.65 -15.78 2.76
C LYS A 60 16.41 -14.39 3.34
N SER A 61 17.34 -13.47 3.08
CA SER A 61 17.15 -12.06 3.41
C SER A 61 16.11 -11.42 2.50
N ILE A 62 15.36 -10.47 3.04
CA ILE A 62 14.41 -9.68 2.27
C ILE A 62 15.19 -8.63 1.47
N ASP A 63 15.01 -8.60 0.15
CA ASP A 63 15.72 -7.67 -0.75
C ASP A 63 15.09 -6.26 -0.77
N VAL A 64 14.80 -5.74 0.42
CA VAL A 64 14.28 -4.39 0.59
C VAL A 64 15.41 -3.37 0.50
N ILE A 65 15.15 -2.26 -0.19
CA ILE A 65 16.09 -1.15 -0.32
C ILE A 65 15.60 0.02 0.54
N ASN A 66 16.35 0.32 1.60
CA ASN A 66 16.08 1.48 2.47
C ASN A 66 16.23 2.81 1.72
N PHE A 67 15.57 3.84 2.24
CA PHE A 67 15.65 5.19 1.69
C PHE A 67 17.05 5.80 1.91
N LYS A 68 17.79 6.00 0.80
CA LYS A 68 19.21 6.39 0.83
C LYS A 68 19.47 7.90 0.88
N LEU A 69 18.46 8.75 0.75
CA LEU A 69 18.66 10.21 0.77
C LEU A 69 18.66 10.80 2.19
N ASP A 70 18.23 10.03 3.19
CA ASP A 70 18.31 10.41 4.59
C ASP A 70 19.16 9.39 5.34
N LYS A 71 20.27 9.84 5.94
CA LYS A 71 21.18 9.00 6.73
C LYS A 71 20.46 8.33 7.91
N ASN A 72 19.45 8.98 8.48
CA ASN A 72 18.66 8.43 9.57
C ASN A 72 17.78 7.26 9.11
N CYS A 73 17.57 7.08 7.80
CA CYS A 73 16.73 6.03 7.24
C CYS A 73 17.53 4.80 6.79
N TYR A 74 18.86 4.82 6.89
CA TYR A 74 19.70 3.71 6.40
C TYR A 74 19.46 2.40 7.14
N GLN A 75 19.02 2.49 8.40
CA GLN A 75 18.73 1.34 9.26
C GLN A 75 17.26 1.26 9.67
N LYS A 76 16.42 2.20 9.22
CA LYS A 76 14.99 2.18 9.54
C LYS A 76 14.27 1.19 8.63
N PRO A 77 13.30 0.40 9.15
CA PRO A 77 12.42 -0.40 8.31
C PRO A 77 11.76 0.45 7.23
N SER A 78 11.59 -0.14 6.05
CA SER A 78 10.84 0.47 4.95
C SER A 78 9.38 0.11 5.11
N ARG A 79 8.50 1.12 5.07
CA ARG A 79 7.05 0.97 5.18
C ARG A 79 6.40 1.13 3.81
N PHE A 80 5.50 0.22 3.49
CA PHE A 80 4.70 0.23 2.28
C PHE A 80 3.22 0.21 2.67
N GLU A 81 2.43 1.03 1.98
CA GLU A 81 0.99 1.14 2.24
C GLU A 81 0.26 1.34 0.93
N PHE A 82 -0.86 0.64 0.78
CA PHE A 82 -1.67 0.60 -0.42
C PHE A 82 -3.13 0.72 -0.06
N GLU A 83 -3.77 1.76 -0.59
CA GLU A 83 -5.21 1.89 -0.62
C GLU A 83 -5.75 1.43 -1.96
N PHE A 84 -6.69 0.50 -1.96
CA PHE A 84 -7.27 -0.05 -3.18
C PHE A 84 -8.72 -0.49 -3.00
N ARG A 85 -9.43 -0.59 -4.13
CA ARG A 85 -10.83 -1.02 -4.17
C ARG A 85 -10.91 -2.44 -4.73
N TYR A 86 -11.63 -3.33 -4.03
CA TYR A 86 -11.92 -4.69 -4.47
C TYR A 86 -13.38 -5.05 -4.14
N LYS A 87 -14.13 -5.59 -5.12
CA LYS A 87 -15.55 -5.97 -4.97
C LYS A 87 -16.41 -4.97 -4.18
N SER A 88 -16.35 -3.69 -4.54
CA SER A 88 -17.11 -2.60 -3.88
C SER A 88 -16.73 -2.25 -2.44
N LYS A 89 -15.69 -2.86 -1.89
CA LYS A 89 -15.07 -2.47 -0.62
C LYS A 89 -13.73 -1.78 -0.88
N GLN A 90 -13.28 -0.96 0.07
CA GLN A 90 -11.97 -0.32 0.02
C GLN A 90 -11.09 -0.88 1.14
N PHE A 91 -9.81 -1.00 0.86
CA PHE A 91 -8.88 -1.61 1.77
C PHE A 91 -7.63 -0.77 1.91
N ALA A 92 -7.12 -0.67 3.14
CA ALA A 92 -5.76 -0.26 3.42
C ALA A 92 -4.95 -1.49 3.80
N TYR A 93 -3.95 -1.83 2.98
CA TYR A 93 -2.98 -2.89 3.28
C TYR A 93 -1.60 -2.28 3.40
N GLY A 94 -0.83 -2.72 4.39
CA GLY A 94 0.54 -2.26 4.53
C GLY A 94 1.40 -3.15 5.41
N PHE A 95 2.70 -2.88 5.37
CA PHE A 95 3.68 -3.58 6.17
C PHE A 95 4.96 -2.75 6.33
N SER A 96 5.68 -2.97 7.43
CA SER A 96 7.04 -2.46 7.63
C SER A 96 8.05 -3.60 7.69
N VAL A 97 9.15 -3.45 6.95
CA VAL A 97 10.10 -4.53 6.72
C VAL A 97 11.54 -4.04 6.63
N ASP A 98 12.47 -4.83 7.14
CA ASP A 98 13.90 -4.67 6.87
C ASP A 98 14.46 -5.94 6.19
N LYS A 99 15.78 -6.06 6.09
CA LYS A 99 16.39 -7.23 5.45
C LYS A 99 16.21 -8.55 6.21
N SER A 100 15.79 -8.47 7.47
CA SER A 100 15.71 -9.58 8.41
C SER A 100 14.27 -10.05 8.65
N LYS A 101 13.32 -9.13 8.84
CA LYS A 101 11.94 -9.47 9.20
C LYS A 101 10.92 -8.42 8.78
N VAL A 102 9.66 -8.85 8.79
CA VAL A 102 8.49 -7.97 8.84
C VAL A 102 8.23 -7.62 10.31
N TYR A 103 8.10 -6.34 10.62
CA TYR A 103 7.82 -5.83 11.96
C TYR A 103 6.32 -5.75 12.24
N ASP A 104 5.59 -5.27 11.25
CA ASP A 104 4.15 -5.06 11.31
C ASP A 104 3.57 -5.26 9.91
N GLU A 105 2.34 -5.77 9.86
CA GLU A 105 1.57 -5.97 8.64
C GLU A 105 0.08 -5.89 8.98
N TRP A 106 -0.71 -5.25 8.13
CA TRP A 106 -2.13 -5.02 8.41
C TRP A 106 -2.98 -5.04 7.15
N LEU A 107 -4.26 -5.35 7.35
CA LEU A 107 -5.33 -5.14 6.39
C LEU A 107 -6.54 -4.59 7.11
N PHE A 108 -7.03 -3.46 6.65
CA PHE A 108 -8.27 -2.84 7.12
C PHE A 108 -9.25 -2.70 5.96
N GLU A 109 -10.54 -2.87 6.23
CA GLU A 109 -11.56 -2.28 5.38
C GLU A 109 -11.72 -0.81 5.80
N ILE A 110 -11.61 0.08 4.83
CA ILE A 110 -11.66 1.53 5.04
C ILE A 110 -12.86 2.15 4.32
N GLY A 111 -13.27 3.32 4.78
CA GLY A 111 -14.28 4.16 4.15
C GLY A 111 -14.40 5.48 4.91
N HIS A 112 -15.26 6.38 4.42
CA HIS A 112 -15.35 7.76 4.95
C HIS A 112 -15.51 7.88 6.48
N HIS A 113 -16.19 6.92 7.10
CA HIS A 113 -16.36 6.80 8.56
C HIS A 113 -16.18 5.36 9.06
N LEU A 114 -15.45 4.54 8.28
CA LEU A 114 -15.28 3.12 8.54
C LEU A 114 -13.80 2.81 8.55
N GLU A 115 -13.34 2.18 9.61
CA GLU A 115 -12.02 1.59 9.69
C GLU A 115 -12.17 0.31 10.52
N VAL A 116 -12.19 -0.83 9.83
CA VAL A 116 -12.40 -2.13 10.47
C VAL A 116 -11.15 -2.97 10.24
N PRO A 117 -10.44 -3.39 11.31
CA PRO A 117 -9.32 -4.30 11.16
C PRO A 117 -9.84 -5.65 10.66
N ILE A 118 -9.24 -6.16 9.58
CA ILE A 118 -9.47 -7.52 9.07
C ILE A 118 -8.41 -8.45 9.65
N PHE A 119 -7.15 -8.05 9.55
CA PHE A 119 -6.09 -8.68 10.31
C PHE A 119 -4.97 -7.69 10.63
N GLU A 120 -4.25 -8.02 11.69
CA GLU A 120 -3.02 -7.34 12.08
C GLU A 120 -1.98 -8.39 12.44
N ARG A 121 -0.74 -8.11 12.13
CA ARG A 121 0.42 -8.92 12.49
C ARG A 121 1.48 -8.01 13.08
N ASP A 122 2.06 -8.47 14.17
CA ASP A 122 3.18 -7.84 14.85
C ASP A 122 4.14 -8.91 15.42
N ASP A 123 5.10 -8.49 16.25
CA ASP A 123 6.05 -9.38 16.92
C ASP A 123 5.38 -10.39 17.89
N PHE A 124 4.13 -10.16 18.29
CA PHE A 124 3.37 -11.02 19.20
C PHE A 124 2.48 -12.04 18.47
N GLY A 125 2.34 -11.93 17.15
CA GLY A 125 1.61 -12.91 16.33
C GLY A 125 0.69 -12.26 15.33
N ILE A 126 -0.35 -13.01 14.92
CA ILE A 126 -1.35 -12.57 13.95
C ILE A 126 -2.73 -12.58 14.62
N ARG A 127 -3.44 -11.47 14.53
CA ARG A 127 -4.80 -11.26 15.04
C ARG A 127 -5.74 -11.12 13.84
N PHE A 128 -6.83 -11.88 13.83
CA PHE A 128 -7.84 -11.85 12.77
C PHE A 128 -9.19 -11.44 13.34
N ASN A 129 -9.93 -10.62 12.59
CA ASN A 129 -11.32 -10.30 12.88
C ASN A 129 -12.24 -11.19 12.04
N PHE A 130 -12.53 -12.39 12.56
CA PHE A 130 -13.37 -13.37 11.86
C PHE A 130 -14.86 -13.00 11.80
N GLU A 131 -15.29 -11.99 12.55
CA GLU A 131 -16.67 -11.50 12.53
C GLU A 131 -16.95 -10.58 11.33
N HIS A 132 -15.90 -10.05 10.69
CA HIS A 132 -16.02 -9.14 9.56
C HIS A 132 -15.97 -9.87 8.22
N ASP A 133 -17.06 -9.80 7.46
CA ASP A 133 -17.13 -10.43 6.13
C ASP A 133 -16.32 -9.63 5.10
N ILE A 134 -15.39 -10.31 4.43
CA ILE A 134 -14.51 -9.75 3.41
C ILE A 134 -15.00 -10.03 1.98
N LEU A 135 -16.07 -10.80 1.80
CA LEU A 135 -16.66 -11.15 0.50
C LEU A 135 -17.92 -10.36 0.16
#